data_AF-A0A6M1Y2V6-F1
#
_entry.id   AF-A0A6M1Y2V6-F1
#
_cell.length_a   1.000
_cell.length_b   1.000
_cell.length_c   1.000
_cell.angle_alpha   90.00
_cell.angle_beta   90.00
_cell.angle_gamma   90.00
#
_symmetry.space_group_name_H-M   'P 1'
#
loop_
_entity.id
_entity.type
_entity.pdbx_description
1 polymer ?
#
loop_
_entity_poly.entity_id
_entity_poly.type
_entity_poly.pdbx_seq_one_letter_code
_entity_poly.pdbx_strand_id
1 'polypeptide(L)'
;GFGMLFAGAILAVYSFIGFGDMAQTAEEVRDVKRTLPRAMMISLGIVFVFYILIAMALVGTGRLDVIARASAPLVKAVELSGWPGLPVAVASLFVIVNGALTQIIAASRLLLDIARDGRGAPGVFARVNDQTDTPIEATLIITATVLVLALLVPLKSLAEMTSFAILVVFVGVNLSLVRMKRRSQPAEVPDIPFVVPVIGALAAGVALLGQILQFAFGGS
;
A
#
# COMPACT_ATOMS: atom_id res chain seq x y z
N GLY A 1 22.04 1.33 -17.00
CA GLY A 1 21.59 2.32 -18.00
C GLY A 1 20.30 2.98 -17.58
N PHE A 2 19.97 4.17 -18.11
CA PHE A 2 18.80 4.97 -17.69
C PHE A 2 17.47 4.19 -17.60
N GLY A 3 17.25 3.18 -18.46
CA GLY A 3 16.06 2.31 -18.38
C GLY A 3 15.96 1.48 -17.10
N MET A 4 17.08 0.96 -16.57
CA MET A 4 17.09 0.25 -15.27
C MET A 4 16.86 1.19 -14.09
N LEU A 5 17.37 2.43 -14.18
CA LEU A 5 17.12 3.48 -13.19
C LEU A 5 15.63 3.81 -13.12
N PHE A 6 14.97 3.94 -14.27
CA PHE A 6 13.54 4.22 -14.34
C PHE A 6 12.69 3.05 -13.84
N ALA A 7 13.02 1.81 -14.22
CA ALA A 7 12.35 0.62 -13.71
C ALA A 7 12.51 0.45 -12.19
N GLY A 8 13.72 0.70 -11.66
CA GLY A 8 13.98 0.70 -10.22
C GLY A 8 13.23 1.80 -9.48
N ALA A 9 13.10 2.99 -10.06
CA ALA A 9 12.32 4.09 -9.48
C ALA A 9 10.82 3.75 -9.40
N ILE A 10 10.26 3.08 -10.42
CA ILE A 10 8.86 2.62 -10.41
C ILE A 10 8.64 1.58 -9.31
N LEU A 11 9.55 0.61 -9.16
CA LEU A 11 9.49 -0.36 -8.06
C LEU A 11 9.68 0.31 -6.69
N ALA A 12 10.47 1.38 -6.58
CA ALA A 12 10.59 2.14 -5.34
C ALA A 12 9.30 2.87 -4.97
N VAL A 13 8.52 3.33 -5.97
CA VAL A 13 7.18 3.91 -5.73
C VAL A 13 6.22 2.88 -5.13
N TYR A 14 6.34 1.60 -5.48
CA TYR A 14 5.57 0.52 -4.84
C TYR A 14 5.82 0.45 -3.33
N SER A 15 7.04 0.72 -2.87
CA SER A 15 7.36 0.74 -1.44
C SER A 15 6.67 1.88 -0.67
N PHE A 16 6.17 2.92 -1.36
CA PHE A 16 5.40 4.01 -0.75
C PHE A 16 3.89 3.77 -0.77
N ILE A 17 3.44 2.65 -1.35
CA ILE A 17 2.05 2.24 -1.28
C ILE A 17 1.73 1.88 0.17
N GLY A 18 0.76 2.58 0.77
CA GLY A 18 0.37 2.41 2.18
C GLY A 18 0.05 3.73 2.89
N PHE A 19 0.44 4.88 2.32
CA PHE A 19 0.04 6.18 2.89
C PHE A 19 -1.48 6.37 2.93
N GLY A 20 -2.21 5.73 2.01
CA GLY A 20 -3.67 5.75 1.96
C GLY A 20 -4.32 5.08 3.17
N ASP A 21 -3.63 4.17 3.84
CA ASP A 21 -4.17 3.42 4.99
C ASP A 21 -4.39 4.35 6.19
N MET A 22 -3.65 5.45 6.30
CA MET A 22 -3.88 6.48 7.33
C MET A 22 -5.28 7.09 7.24
N ALA A 23 -5.91 7.11 6.05
CA ALA A 23 -7.26 7.63 5.89
C ALA A 23 -8.30 6.77 6.62
N GLN A 24 -8.02 5.50 6.91
CA GLN A 24 -8.93 4.63 7.64
C GLN A 24 -9.10 5.06 9.11
N THR A 25 -8.06 5.61 9.71
CA THR A 25 -8.10 6.14 11.08
C THR A 25 -8.60 7.59 11.11
N ALA A 26 -9.00 8.16 9.97
CA ALA A 26 -9.46 9.54 9.92
C ALA A 26 -10.65 9.80 10.85
N GLU A 27 -11.56 8.84 11.01
CA GLU A 27 -12.74 8.98 11.88
C GLU A 27 -12.38 9.08 13.38
N GLU A 28 -11.24 8.54 13.79
CA GLU A 28 -10.77 8.55 15.18
C GLU A 28 -9.93 9.79 15.51
N VAL A 29 -9.63 10.63 14.50
CA VAL A 29 -8.77 11.82 14.65
C VAL A 29 -9.62 13.07 14.95
N ARG A 30 -9.35 13.73 16.08
CA ARG A 30 -10.09 14.93 16.54
C ARG A 30 -10.14 16.08 15.50
N ASP A 31 -8.99 16.45 14.92
CA ASP A 31 -8.89 17.47 13.87
C ASP A 31 -8.28 16.85 12.61
N VAL A 32 -9.11 16.09 11.88
CA VAL A 32 -8.70 15.39 10.65
C VAL A 32 -8.13 16.35 9.62
N LYS A 33 -8.74 17.54 9.46
CA LYS A 33 -8.41 18.51 8.40
C LYS A 33 -6.98 18.99 8.47
N ARG A 34 -6.41 19.10 9.69
CA ARG A 34 -5.02 19.55 9.89
C ARG A 34 -4.08 18.42 10.25
N THR A 35 -4.53 17.45 11.03
CA THR A 35 -3.68 16.40 11.59
C THR A 35 -3.34 15.36 10.53
N LEU A 36 -4.34 14.91 9.75
CA LEU A 36 -4.15 13.84 8.77
C LEU A 36 -3.15 14.24 7.67
N PRO A 37 -3.24 15.42 7.02
CA PRO A 37 -2.26 15.80 5.99
C PRO A 37 -0.85 15.97 6.55
N ARG A 38 -0.69 16.51 7.76
CA ARG A 38 0.62 16.67 8.40
C ARG A 38 1.23 15.32 8.75
N ALA A 39 0.44 14.41 9.32
CA ALA A 39 0.87 13.06 9.63
C ALA A 39 1.32 12.32 8.37
N MET A 40 0.57 12.45 7.27
CA MET A 40 0.95 11.90 5.96
C MET A 40 2.29 12.43 5.45
N MET A 41 2.50 13.75 5.48
CA MET A 41 3.76 14.35 5.01
C MET A 41 4.95 14.02 5.90
N ILE A 42 4.77 14.01 7.22
CA ILE A 42 5.82 13.68 8.18
C ILE A 42 6.21 12.21 8.05
N SER A 43 5.23 11.29 8.03
CA SER A 43 5.49 9.86 7.87
C SER A 43 6.19 9.56 6.56
N LEU A 44 5.74 10.17 5.45
CA LEU A 44 6.39 10.03 4.15
C LEU A 44 7.85 10.50 4.18
N GLY A 45 8.11 11.66 4.78
CA GLY A 45 9.48 12.19 4.92
C GLY A 45 10.37 11.29 5.76
N ILE A 46 9.86 10.78 6.88
CA ILE A 46 10.59 9.84 7.76
C ILE A 46 10.92 8.55 6.98
N VAL A 47 9.93 7.91 6.35
CA VAL A 47 10.12 6.68 5.58
C VAL A 47 11.11 6.89 4.44
N PHE A 48 11.03 8.01 3.74
CA PHE A 48 11.95 8.35 2.66
C PHE A 48 13.41 8.43 3.15
N VAL A 49 13.65 9.10 4.29
CA VAL A 49 14.98 9.15 4.92
C VAL A 49 15.45 7.75 5.29
N PHE A 50 14.60 6.92 5.90
CA PHE A 50 14.94 5.55 6.23
C PHE A 50 15.31 4.72 5.00
N TYR A 51 14.60 4.87 3.88
CA TYR A 51 14.93 4.15 2.65
C TYR A 51 16.30 4.55 2.10
N ILE A 52 16.65 5.83 2.13
CA ILE A 52 17.98 6.30 1.74
C ILE A 52 19.05 5.73 2.67
N LEU A 53 18.82 5.76 3.98
CA LEU A 53 19.76 5.21 4.97
C LEU A 53 19.98 3.71 4.78
N ILE A 54 18.90 2.94 4.58
CA ILE A 54 18.99 1.50 4.33
C ILE A 54 19.72 1.24 3.00
N ALA A 55 19.37 1.94 1.93
CA ALA A 55 20.04 1.79 0.64
C ALA A 55 21.55 2.07 0.73
N MET A 56 21.93 3.15 1.42
CA MET A 56 23.34 3.47 1.67
C MET A 56 24.03 2.39 2.51
N ALA A 57 23.37 1.86 3.54
CA ALA A 57 23.91 0.78 4.36
C ALA A 57 24.13 -0.50 3.53
N LEU A 58 23.17 -0.86 2.67
CA LEU A 58 23.29 -2.02 1.77
C LEU A 58 24.44 -1.85 0.77
N VAL A 59 24.55 -0.68 0.13
CA VAL A 59 25.66 -0.36 -0.79
C VAL A 59 27.00 -0.39 -0.06
N GLY A 60 27.05 0.13 1.16
CA GLY A 60 28.24 0.16 2.01
C GLY A 60 28.81 -1.22 2.36
N THR A 61 28.03 -2.30 2.25
CA THR A 61 28.54 -3.66 2.45
C THR A 61 29.51 -4.14 1.36
N GLY A 62 29.49 -3.49 0.18
CA GLY A 62 30.31 -3.88 -0.98
C GLY A 62 29.95 -5.23 -1.61
N ARG A 63 28.87 -5.90 -1.16
CA ARG A 63 28.47 -7.26 -1.59
C ARG A 63 27.01 -7.32 -2.04
N LEU A 64 26.61 -6.36 -2.87
CA LEU A 64 25.24 -6.23 -3.37
C LEU A 64 24.77 -7.46 -4.15
N ASP A 65 25.68 -8.14 -4.84
CA ASP A 65 25.42 -9.38 -5.57
C ASP A 65 24.96 -10.53 -4.65
N VAL A 66 25.58 -10.65 -3.49
CA VAL A 66 25.22 -11.65 -2.46
C VAL A 66 23.89 -11.28 -1.82
N ILE A 67 23.69 -10.01 -1.48
CA ILE A 67 22.48 -9.51 -0.85
C ILE A 67 21.27 -9.63 -1.78
N ALA A 68 21.42 -9.30 -3.07
CA ALA A 68 20.35 -9.34 -4.05
C ALA A 68 19.85 -10.77 -4.35
N ARG A 69 20.67 -11.80 -4.11
CA ARG A 69 20.30 -13.21 -4.27
C ARG A 69 19.76 -13.85 -3.00
N ALA A 70 19.82 -13.14 -1.86
CA ALA A 70 19.35 -13.67 -0.58
C ALA A 70 17.82 -13.61 -0.50
N SER A 71 17.21 -14.63 0.10
CA SER A 71 15.77 -14.64 0.41
C SER A 71 15.39 -13.58 1.46
N ALA A 72 16.33 -13.21 2.34
CA ALA A 72 16.18 -12.15 3.34
C ALA A 72 17.33 -11.13 3.22
N PRO A 73 17.25 -10.15 2.29
CA PRO A 73 18.35 -9.23 1.99
C PRO A 73 18.84 -8.42 3.19
N LEU A 74 17.92 -7.92 4.03
CA LEU A 74 18.28 -7.14 5.23
C LEU A 74 19.00 -7.98 6.29
N VAL A 75 18.49 -9.19 6.54
CA VAL A 75 19.15 -10.14 7.46
C VAL A 75 20.55 -10.45 6.94
N LYS A 76 20.68 -10.69 5.63
CA LYS A 76 21.98 -11.00 5.04
C LYS A 76 22.97 -9.85 5.14
N ALA A 77 22.52 -8.61 4.94
CA ALA A 77 23.37 -7.43 5.08
C ALA A 77 23.89 -7.24 6.51
N VAL A 78 23.07 -7.56 7.52
CA VAL A 78 23.44 -7.49 8.94
C VAL A 78 24.48 -8.57 9.27
N GLU A 79 24.29 -9.79 8.78
CA GLU A 79 25.29 -10.87 8.91
C GLU A 79 26.63 -10.52 8.27
N LEU A 80 26.60 -9.91 7.08
CA LEU A 80 27.82 -9.48 6.38
C LEU A 80 28.58 -8.38 7.14
N SER A 81 27.88 -7.62 7.98
CA SER A 81 28.47 -6.61 8.87
C SER A 81 29.04 -7.22 10.18
N GLY A 82 28.96 -8.55 10.36
CA GLY A 82 29.46 -9.26 11.55
C GLY A 82 28.48 -9.32 12.71
N TRP A 83 27.23 -8.86 12.52
CA TRP A 83 26.18 -8.90 13.55
C TRP A 83 25.26 -10.12 13.36
N PRO A 84 24.66 -10.67 14.44
CA PRO A 84 23.74 -11.79 14.30
C PRO A 84 22.47 -11.37 13.54
N GLY A 85 22.08 -12.14 12.52
CA GLY A 85 20.89 -11.87 11.71
C GLY A 85 19.56 -12.23 12.41
N LEU A 86 19.58 -13.12 13.40
CA LEU A 86 18.38 -13.66 14.04
C LEU A 86 17.46 -12.59 14.65
N PRO A 87 17.94 -11.58 15.40
CA PRO A 87 17.07 -10.54 15.96
C PRO A 87 16.33 -9.75 14.87
N VAL A 88 17.00 -9.46 13.75
CA VAL A 88 16.42 -8.74 12.62
C VAL A 88 15.39 -9.59 11.90
N ALA A 89 15.66 -10.89 11.75
CA ALA A 89 14.72 -11.84 11.15
C ALA A 89 13.43 -11.93 11.99
N VAL A 90 13.56 -12.06 13.31
CA VAL A 90 12.41 -12.13 14.24
C VAL A 90 11.62 -10.81 14.21
N ALA A 91 12.29 -9.67 14.31
CA ALA A 91 11.63 -8.37 14.23
C ALA A 91 10.89 -8.19 12.89
N SER A 92 11.53 -8.58 11.78
CA SER A 92 10.92 -8.50 10.44
C SER A 92 9.68 -9.38 10.35
N LEU A 93 9.70 -10.59 10.92
CA LEU A 93 8.55 -11.47 10.96
C LEU A 93 7.37 -10.84 11.71
N PHE A 94 7.62 -10.26 12.90
CA PHE A 94 6.58 -9.57 13.66
C PHE A 94 5.97 -8.39 12.88
N VAL A 95 6.80 -7.60 12.20
CA VAL A 95 6.33 -6.47 11.37
C VAL A 95 5.45 -6.96 10.22
N ILE A 96 5.87 -8.01 9.50
CA ILE A 96 5.12 -8.57 8.37
C ILE A 96 3.78 -9.16 8.84
N VAL A 97 3.80 -9.96 9.90
CA VAL A 97 2.58 -10.58 10.44
C VAL A 97 1.60 -9.51 10.93
N ASN A 98 2.08 -8.51 11.68
CA ASN A 98 1.24 -7.42 12.15
C ASN A 98 0.63 -6.63 10.98
N GLY A 99 1.43 -6.30 9.95
CA GLY A 99 0.94 -5.63 8.75
C GLY A 99 -0.14 -6.42 8.02
N ALA A 100 0.05 -7.74 7.87
CA ALA A 100 -0.95 -8.62 7.27
C ALA A 100 -2.26 -8.64 8.08
N LEU A 101 -2.17 -8.74 9.41
CA LEU A 101 -3.35 -8.70 10.29
C LEU A 101 -4.11 -7.38 10.16
N THR A 102 -3.41 -6.23 10.18
CA THR A 102 -4.03 -4.92 10.00
C THR A 102 -4.77 -4.84 8.66
N GLN A 103 -4.18 -5.31 7.57
CA GLN A 103 -4.82 -5.30 6.24
C GLN A 103 -6.04 -6.22 6.16
N ILE A 104 -5.99 -7.41 6.79
CA ILE A 104 -7.15 -8.31 6.86
C ILE A 104 -8.31 -7.64 7.60
N ILE A 105 -8.03 -6.98 8.72
CA ILE A 105 -9.06 -6.27 9.50
C ILE A 105 -9.66 -5.11 8.68
N ALA A 106 -8.81 -4.31 8.04
CA ALA A 106 -9.23 -3.19 7.21
C ALA A 106 -10.14 -3.63 6.06
N ALA A 107 -9.73 -4.67 5.33
CA ALA A 107 -10.52 -5.22 4.22
C ALA A 107 -11.86 -5.82 4.71
N SER A 108 -11.88 -6.45 5.89
CA SER A 108 -13.11 -7.01 6.47
C SER A 108 -14.12 -5.93 6.83
N ARG A 109 -13.66 -4.81 7.39
CA ARG A 109 -14.50 -3.65 7.72
C ARG A 109 -15.02 -2.97 6.46
N LEU A 110 -14.18 -2.79 5.45
CA LEU A 110 -14.61 -2.22 4.17
C LEU A 110 -15.74 -3.04 3.53
N LEU A 111 -15.65 -4.38 3.54
CA LEU A 111 -16.71 -5.24 3.02
C LEU A 111 -18.00 -5.13 3.85
N LEU A 112 -17.87 -5.03 5.17
CA LEU A 112 -19.01 -4.82 6.07
C LEU A 112 -19.73 -3.51 5.75
N ASP A 113 -18.99 -2.41 5.55
CA ASP A 113 -19.56 -1.10 5.25
C ASP A 113 -20.29 -1.12 3.89
N ILE A 114 -19.69 -1.73 2.87
CA ILE A 114 -20.33 -1.91 1.55
C ILE A 114 -21.61 -2.78 1.67
N ALA A 115 -21.59 -3.79 2.53
CA ALA A 115 -22.76 -4.66 2.77
C ALA A 115 -23.88 -3.92 3.51
N ARG A 116 -23.54 -3.07 4.50
CA ARG A 116 -24.49 -2.26 5.26
C ARG A 116 -25.15 -1.16 4.41
N ASP A 117 -24.39 -0.58 3.49
CA ASP A 117 -24.90 0.42 2.53
C ASP A 117 -25.88 -0.16 1.49
N GLY A 118 -26.05 -1.48 1.44
CA GLY A 118 -26.95 -2.17 0.50
C GLY A 118 -26.49 -2.09 -0.96
N ARG A 119 -25.25 -1.65 -1.22
CA ARG A 119 -24.70 -1.37 -2.56
C ARG A 119 -23.73 -2.44 -3.07
N GLY A 120 -24.10 -3.72 -2.95
CA GLY A 120 -23.53 -4.77 -3.79
C GLY A 120 -22.62 -5.82 -3.14
N ALA A 121 -22.45 -5.83 -1.81
CA ALA A 121 -21.80 -6.95 -1.13
C ALA A 121 -22.83 -8.01 -0.69
N PRO A 122 -22.53 -9.33 -0.83
CA PRO A 122 -23.40 -10.40 -0.34
C PRO A 122 -23.74 -10.24 1.14
N GLY A 123 -24.99 -10.53 1.52
CA GLY A 123 -25.48 -10.37 2.90
C GLY A 123 -24.73 -11.19 3.97
N VAL A 124 -23.85 -12.12 3.55
CA VAL A 124 -22.92 -12.85 4.41
C VAL A 124 -21.91 -11.90 5.07
N PHE A 125 -21.50 -10.82 4.39
CA PHE A 125 -20.55 -9.83 4.92
C PHE A 125 -21.21 -8.76 5.81
N ALA A 126 -22.54 -8.68 5.83
CA ALA A 126 -23.28 -7.74 6.66
C ALA A 126 -23.44 -8.20 8.12
N ARG A 127 -23.08 -9.47 8.41
CA ARG A 127 -23.18 -10.05 9.74
C ARG A 127 -22.00 -9.62 10.60
N VAL A 128 -22.32 -9.27 11.84
CA VAL A 128 -21.36 -8.97 12.90
C VAL A 128 -21.68 -9.86 14.10
N ASN A 129 -20.65 -10.19 14.86
CA ASN A 129 -20.80 -10.96 16.08
C ASN A 129 -21.39 -10.09 17.20
N ASP A 130 -22.48 -10.55 17.82
CA ASP A 130 -23.24 -9.79 18.83
C ASP A 130 -22.47 -9.43 20.11
N GLN A 131 -21.33 -10.07 20.39
CA GLN A 131 -20.53 -9.81 21.60
C GLN A 131 -19.31 -8.92 21.35
N THR A 132 -18.76 -8.92 20.13
CA THR A 132 -17.50 -8.23 19.80
C THR A 132 -17.67 -7.17 18.72
N ASP A 133 -18.85 -7.07 18.11
CA ASP A 133 -19.15 -6.21 16.96
C ASP A 133 -18.19 -6.43 15.76
N THR A 134 -17.52 -7.58 15.70
CA THR A 134 -16.57 -7.91 14.64
C THR A 134 -17.23 -8.72 13.51
N PRO A 135 -16.91 -8.44 12.23
CA PRO A 135 -17.41 -9.22 11.10
C PRO A 135 -16.57 -10.49 10.92
N ILE A 136 -16.88 -11.53 11.70
CA ILE A 136 -16.10 -12.77 11.75
C ILE A 136 -16.12 -13.49 10.39
N GLU A 137 -17.28 -13.60 9.73
CA GLU A 137 -17.39 -14.27 8.44
C GLU A 137 -16.55 -13.57 7.36
N ALA A 138 -16.58 -12.23 7.32
CA ALA A 138 -15.75 -11.44 6.41
C ALA A 138 -14.26 -11.68 6.67
N THR A 139 -13.87 -11.69 7.95
CA THR A 139 -12.49 -11.93 8.38
C THR A 139 -11.99 -13.30 7.96
N LEU A 140 -12.79 -14.35 8.15
CA LEU A 140 -12.44 -15.72 7.76
C LEU A 140 -12.31 -15.85 6.24
N ILE A 141 -13.25 -15.30 5.48
CA ILE A 141 -13.22 -15.37 4.01
C ILE A 141 -12.00 -14.63 3.45
N ILE A 142 -11.71 -13.43 3.96
CA ILE A 142 -10.52 -12.66 3.54
C ILE A 142 -9.25 -13.39 3.94
N THR A 143 -9.15 -13.89 5.17
CA THR A 143 -7.97 -14.65 5.64
C THR A 143 -7.73 -15.88 4.77
N ALA A 144 -8.79 -16.66 4.47
CA ALA A 144 -8.69 -17.81 3.59
C ALA A 144 -8.23 -17.41 2.18
N THR A 145 -8.78 -16.32 1.64
CA THR A 145 -8.38 -15.80 0.32
C THR A 145 -6.90 -15.40 0.31
N VAL A 146 -6.45 -14.65 1.32
CA VAL A 146 -5.06 -14.23 1.48
C VAL A 146 -4.13 -15.44 1.59
N LEU A 147 -4.49 -16.47 2.37
CA LEU A 147 -3.71 -17.69 2.50
C LEU A 147 -3.59 -18.44 1.18
N VAL A 148 -4.69 -18.60 0.45
CA VAL A 148 -4.69 -19.25 -0.87
C VAL A 148 -3.81 -18.50 -1.85
N LEU A 149 -3.93 -17.16 -1.92
CA LEU A 149 -3.09 -16.35 -2.80
C LEU A 149 -1.61 -16.41 -2.39
N ALA A 150 -1.30 -16.36 -1.09
CA ALA A 150 0.08 -16.44 -0.59
C ALA A 150 0.76 -17.78 -0.90
N LEU A 151 0.00 -18.87 -0.98
CA LEU A 151 0.51 -20.21 -1.28
C LEU A 151 0.64 -20.49 -2.79
N LEU A 152 -0.26 -19.92 -3.61
CA LEU A 152 -0.38 -20.28 -5.03
C LEU A 152 0.19 -19.22 -5.98
N VAL A 153 0.33 -17.96 -5.55
CA VAL A 153 0.70 -16.84 -6.43
C VAL A 153 2.10 -16.33 -6.08
N PRO A 154 3.01 -16.20 -7.07
CA PRO A 154 4.32 -15.61 -6.84
C PRO A 154 4.23 -14.18 -6.30
N LEU A 155 5.09 -13.85 -5.33
CA LEU A 155 5.12 -12.52 -4.70
C LEU A 155 5.22 -11.37 -5.70
N LYS A 156 6.02 -11.55 -6.76
CA LYS A 156 6.17 -10.56 -7.83
C LYS A 156 4.83 -10.26 -8.52
N SER A 157 4.10 -11.30 -8.91
CA SER A 157 2.79 -11.16 -9.55
C SER A 157 1.76 -10.53 -8.60
N LEU A 158 1.80 -10.90 -7.32
CA LEU A 158 0.93 -10.30 -6.31
C LEU A 158 1.19 -8.79 -6.15
N ALA A 159 2.47 -8.38 -6.15
CA ALA A 159 2.87 -6.98 -6.10
C ALA A 159 2.43 -6.21 -7.36
N GLU A 160 2.58 -6.80 -8.54
CA GLU A 160 2.13 -6.21 -9.81
C GLU A 160 0.61 -6.00 -9.82
N MET A 161 -0.18 -7.03 -9.45
CA MET A 161 -1.64 -6.96 -9.36
C MET A 161 -2.10 -5.91 -8.34
N THR A 162 -1.45 -5.87 -7.18
CA THR A 162 -1.76 -4.89 -6.12
C THR A 162 -1.46 -3.48 -6.58
N SER A 163 -0.30 -3.25 -7.20
CA SER A 163 0.07 -1.95 -7.76
C SER A 163 -0.94 -1.47 -8.80
N PHE A 164 -1.36 -2.37 -9.70
CA PHE A 164 -2.36 -2.07 -10.71
C PHE A 164 -3.69 -1.66 -10.07
N ALA A 165 -4.20 -2.44 -9.12
CA ALA A 165 -5.45 -2.15 -8.43
C ALA A 165 -5.42 -0.77 -7.75
N ILE A 166 -4.32 -0.44 -7.08
CA ILE A 166 -4.17 0.82 -6.36
C ILE A 166 -4.07 2.01 -7.31
N LEU A 167 -3.38 1.86 -8.45
CA LEU A 167 -3.35 2.90 -9.48
C LEU A 167 -4.75 3.17 -10.06
N VAL A 168 -5.53 2.12 -10.33
CA VAL A 168 -6.92 2.26 -10.77
C VAL A 168 -7.75 3.02 -9.74
N VAL A 169 -7.63 2.67 -8.45
CA VAL A 169 -8.30 3.38 -7.35
C VAL A 169 -7.87 4.84 -7.30
N PHE A 170 -6.58 5.14 -7.42
CA PHE A 170 -6.08 6.52 -7.44
C PHE A 170 -6.59 7.33 -8.61
N VAL A 171 -6.65 6.77 -9.82
CA VAL A 171 -7.29 7.45 -10.96
C VAL A 171 -8.76 7.74 -10.63
N GLY A 172 -9.50 6.76 -10.12
CA GLY A 172 -10.91 6.91 -9.76
C GLY A 172 -11.15 7.99 -8.70
N VAL A 173 -10.37 7.99 -7.63
CA VAL A 173 -10.44 8.98 -6.55
C VAL A 173 -10.14 10.39 -7.07
N ASN A 174 -9.07 10.56 -7.84
CA ASN A 174 -8.70 11.87 -8.37
C ASN A 174 -9.74 12.41 -9.37
N LEU A 175 -10.28 11.56 -10.25
CA LEU A 175 -11.37 11.95 -11.15
C LEU A 175 -12.65 12.31 -10.38
N SER A 176 -12.96 11.58 -9.31
CA SER A 176 -14.09 11.88 -8.42
C SER A 176 -13.93 13.23 -7.74
N LEU A 177 -12.72 13.56 -7.26
CA LEU A 177 -12.41 14.88 -6.70
C LEU A 177 -12.56 15.99 -7.74
N VAL A 178 -12.03 15.81 -8.96
CA VAL A 178 -12.22 16.77 -10.07
C VAL A 178 -13.70 17.01 -10.33
N ARG A 179 -14.51 15.94 -10.37
CA ARG A 179 -15.95 16.03 -10.61
C ARG A 179 -16.69 16.69 -9.45
N MET A 180 -16.32 16.40 -8.21
CA MET A 180 -16.86 17.03 -6.99
C MET A 180 -16.60 18.53 -7.01
N LYS A 181 -15.35 18.96 -7.25
CA LYS A 181 -14.99 20.40 -7.33
C LYS A 181 -15.75 21.14 -8.42
N ARG A 182 -16.07 20.49 -9.55
CA ARG A 182 -16.83 21.10 -10.65
C ARG A 182 -18.33 21.23 -10.37
N ARG A 183 -18.91 20.37 -9.52
CA ARG A 183 -20.36 20.36 -9.26
C ARG A 183 -20.74 21.11 -8.00
N SER A 184 -20.08 20.80 -6.89
CA SER A 184 -20.41 21.32 -5.58
C SER A 184 -19.30 20.96 -4.62
N GLN A 185 -18.51 21.95 -4.19
CA GLN A 185 -17.52 21.77 -3.15
C GLN A 185 -18.19 21.97 -1.77
N PRO A 186 -18.28 20.93 -0.93
CA PRO A 186 -18.86 21.09 0.41
C PRO A 186 -17.96 21.98 1.26
N ALA A 187 -18.55 22.90 2.04
CA ALA A 187 -17.80 23.83 2.91
C ALA A 187 -16.96 23.12 3.99
N GLU A 188 -17.34 21.89 4.34
CA GLU A 188 -16.66 21.07 5.33
C GLU A 188 -15.41 20.38 4.78
N VAL A 189 -15.23 20.28 3.46
CA VAL A 189 -14.07 19.62 2.86
C VAL A 189 -12.96 20.64 2.62
N PRO A 190 -11.71 20.36 3.04
CA PRO A 190 -10.57 21.25 2.76
C PRO A 190 -10.45 21.60 1.26
N ASP A 191 -10.34 22.89 0.95
CA ASP A 191 -10.17 23.36 -0.42
C ASP A 191 -8.71 23.21 -0.88
N ILE A 192 -8.43 22.12 -1.57
CA ILE A 192 -7.14 21.89 -2.23
C ILE A 192 -7.15 22.49 -3.64
N PRO A 193 -6.03 23.04 -4.15
CA PRO A 193 -5.98 23.60 -5.50
C PRO A 193 -6.44 22.58 -6.56
N PHE A 194 -7.26 23.01 -7.53
CA PHE A 194 -7.81 22.12 -8.57
C PHE A 194 -6.74 21.39 -9.39
N VAL A 195 -5.54 21.97 -9.45
CA VAL A 195 -4.37 21.39 -10.10
C VAL A 195 -3.93 20.08 -9.42
N VAL A 196 -4.08 19.95 -8.11
CA VAL A 196 -3.64 18.76 -7.34
C VAL A 196 -4.32 17.48 -7.82
N PRO A 197 -5.66 17.36 -7.85
CA PRO A 197 -6.30 16.13 -8.32
C PRO A 197 -6.13 15.91 -9.84
N VAL A 198 -5.94 16.96 -10.64
CA VAL A 198 -5.65 16.80 -12.07
C VAL A 198 -4.27 16.19 -12.30
N ILE A 199 -3.24 16.72 -11.64
CA ILE A 199 -1.89 16.15 -11.68
C ILE A 199 -1.92 14.72 -11.14
N GLY A 200 -2.63 14.47 -10.03
CA GLY A 200 -2.79 13.13 -9.46
C GLY A 200 -3.42 12.14 -10.45
N ALA A 201 -4.52 12.51 -11.10
CA ALA A 201 -5.16 11.68 -12.13
C ALA A 201 -4.26 11.41 -13.33
N LEU A 202 -3.54 12.44 -13.82
CA LEU A 202 -2.62 12.29 -14.95
C LEU A 202 -1.42 11.41 -14.59
N ALA A 203 -0.80 11.65 -13.43
CA ALA A 203 0.34 10.87 -12.97
C ALA A 203 -0.03 9.40 -12.74
N ALA A 204 -1.13 9.13 -12.03
CA ALA A 204 -1.62 7.77 -11.82
C ALA A 204 -2.05 7.11 -13.15
N GLY A 205 -2.69 7.86 -14.05
CA GLY A 205 -3.11 7.38 -15.36
C GLY A 205 -1.93 7.03 -16.28
N VAL A 206 -0.89 7.86 -16.31
CA VAL A 206 0.35 7.60 -17.04
C VAL A 206 1.07 6.37 -16.47
N ALA A 207 1.16 6.27 -15.14
CA ALA A 207 1.74 5.09 -14.49
C ALA A 207 0.95 3.81 -14.80
N LEU A 208 -0.38 3.87 -14.76
CA LEU A 208 -1.27 2.75 -15.08
C LEU A 208 -1.11 2.31 -16.54
N LEU A 209 -1.06 3.27 -17.48
CA LEU A 209 -0.79 2.99 -18.88
C LEU A 209 0.58 2.35 -19.07
N GLY A 210 1.61 2.86 -18.38
CA GLY A 210 2.94 2.27 -18.38
C GLY A 210 2.93 0.81 -17.93
N GLN A 211 2.18 0.51 -16.86
CA GLN A 211 2.04 -0.86 -16.34
C GLN A 211 1.27 -1.77 -17.32
N ILE A 212 0.20 -1.28 -17.94
CA ILE A 212 -0.54 -2.01 -18.98
C ILE A 212 0.37 -2.32 -20.18
N LEU A 213 1.16 -1.34 -20.63
CA LEU A 213 2.09 -1.52 -21.73
C LEU A 213 3.19 -2.53 -21.38
N GLN A 214 3.72 -2.51 -20.15
CA GLN A 214 4.65 -3.54 -19.70
C GLN A 214 4.01 -4.93 -19.69
N PHE A 215 2.75 -5.06 -19.30
CA PHE A 215 2.06 -6.34 -19.34
C PHE A 215 1.79 -6.82 -20.78
N ALA A 216 1.46 -5.90 -21.69
CA ALA A 216 1.15 -6.20 -23.09
C ALA A 216 2.40 -6.47 -23.95
N PHE A 217 3.51 -5.79 -23.69
CA PHE A 217 4.71 -5.80 -24.54
C PHE A 217 5.99 -6.30 -23.83
N GLY A 218 6.00 -6.39 -22.50
CA GLY A 218 7.16 -6.82 -21.70
C GLY A 218 7.19 -8.31 -21.37
N GLY A 219 6.23 -9.08 -21.87
CA GLY A 219 6.27 -10.55 -21.86
C GLY A 219 7.16 -11.08 -22.99
N SER A 220 8.46 -10.79 -22.94
CA SER A 220 9.50 -11.43 -23.76
C SER A 220 10.76 -11.67 -22.94
#